data_AF-A0A1R1S7U4-F1
#
_entry.id   AF-A0A1R1S7U4-F1
#
_cell.length_a   1.000
_cell.length_b   1.000
_cell.length_c   1.000
_cell.angle_alpha   90.00
_cell.angle_beta   90.00
_cell.angle_gamma   90.00
#
_symmetry.space_group_name_H-M   'P 1'
#
loop_
_entity.id
_entity.type
_entity.pdbx_description
1 polymer ?
#
loop_
_entity_poly.entity_id
_entity_poly.type
_entity_poly.pdbx_seq_one_letter_code
_entity_poly.pdbx_strand_id
1 'polypeptide(L)'
;MTEDDDAPVQPASTSLPIVTATDGQPYLGCDAVLALLRAIAESCRNLASEPDCGLESAAAAIDYEADALECHWSRNVSEIDAWLTIARTEVMICSDS
;
A
#
# COMPACT_ATOMS: atom_id res chain seq x y z
N MET A 1 10.54 -11.48 37.74
CA MET A 1 10.96 -10.33 36.92
C MET A 1 9.81 -10.04 35.98
N THR A 2 9.15 -8.91 36.21
CA THR A 2 8.21 -8.14 35.37
C THR A 2 7.00 -8.85 34.76
N GLU A 3 5.91 -8.76 35.52
CA GLU A 3 4.51 -8.70 35.05
C GLU A 3 4.30 -7.32 34.39
N ASP A 4 4.15 -7.26 33.07
CA ASP A 4 3.83 -6.03 32.31
C ASP A 4 3.21 -6.44 30.95
N ASP A 5 2.07 -7.14 30.98
CA ASP A 5 1.32 -7.56 29.77
C ASP A 5 -0.21 -7.30 29.93
N ASP A 6 -0.57 -6.25 30.67
CA ASP A 6 -1.96 -5.76 30.80
C ASP A 6 -2.07 -4.31 30.27
N ALA A 7 -1.24 -3.96 29.27
CA ALA A 7 -1.51 -2.78 28.48
C ALA A 7 -2.60 -3.12 27.46
N PRO A 8 -3.68 -2.32 27.34
CA PRO A 8 -4.67 -2.57 26.30
C PRO A 8 -3.98 -2.57 24.94
N VAL A 9 -4.00 -3.72 24.26
CA VAL A 9 -3.45 -3.84 22.90
C VAL A 9 -4.19 -2.83 22.04
N GLN A 10 -3.48 -1.78 21.61
CA GLN A 10 -4.08 -0.79 20.73
C GLN A 10 -4.52 -1.49 19.44
N PRO A 11 -5.76 -1.28 18.99
CA PRO A 11 -6.24 -1.89 17.75
C PRO A 11 -5.28 -1.52 16.61
N ALA A 12 -4.84 -2.48 15.80
CA ALA A 12 -3.93 -2.19 14.68
C ALA A 12 -4.49 -1.08 13.75
N SER A 13 -5.82 -0.94 13.68
CA SER A 13 -6.51 0.12 12.96
C SER A 13 -6.17 1.54 13.41
N THR A 14 -5.64 1.76 14.63
CA THR A 14 -5.18 3.08 15.06
C THR A 14 -3.81 3.45 14.48
N SER A 15 -3.05 2.47 14.02
CA SER A 15 -1.70 2.65 13.48
C SER A 15 -1.66 2.49 11.95
N LEU A 16 -2.68 1.89 11.36
CA LEU A 16 -2.80 1.73 9.92
C LEU A 16 -3.33 3.03 9.29
N PRO A 17 -2.74 3.52 8.18
CA PRO A 17 -3.19 4.72 7.49
C PRO A 17 -4.46 4.45 6.67
N ILE A 18 -5.55 4.18 7.38
CA ILE A 18 -6.86 3.91 6.79
C ILE A 18 -7.50 5.25 6.39
N VAL A 19 -7.85 5.39 5.12
CA VAL A 19 -8.55 6.53 4.54
C VAL A 19 -10.00 6.12 4.28
N THR A 20 -10.96 6.90 4.76
CA THR A 20 -12.37 6.69 4.41
C THR A 20 -12.67 7.36 3.07
N ALA A 21 -13.16 6.62 2.08
CA ALA A 21 -13.53 7.18 0.79
C ALA A 21 -14.95 7.77 0.81
N THR A 22 -15.35 8.37 -0.32
CA THR A 22 -16.65 9.04 -0.48
C THR A 22 -17.86 8.11 -0.41
N ASP A 23 -17.65 6.80 -0.55
CA ASP A 23 -18.64 5.75 -0.32
C ASP A 23 -18.78 5.36 1.17
N GLY A 24 -18.00 6.00 2.05
CA GLY A 24 -17.99 5.72 3.48
C GLY A 24 -17.25 4.44 3.87
N GLN A 25 -16.59 3.76 2.92
CA GLN A 25 -15.82 2.55 3.20
C GLN A 25 -14.37 2.89 3.58
N PRO A 26 -13.76 2.12 4.50
CA PRO A 26 -12.35 2.26 4.85
C PRO A 26 -11.46 1.60 3.80
N TYR A 27 -10.46 2.34 3.33
CA TYR A 27 -9.45 1.88 2.37
C TYR A 27 -8.04 2.10 2.90
N LEU A 28 -7.09 1.31 2.41
CA LEU A 28 -5.66 1.59 2.55
C LEU A 28 -5.16 2.18 1.23
N GLY A 29 -4.37 3.25 1.30
CA GLY A 29 -3.71 3.79 0.12
C GLY A 29 -2.75 2.78 -0.50
N CYS A 30 -2.63 2.74 -1.82
CA CYS A 30 -1.78 1.79 -2.53
C CYS A 30 -0.32 1.85 -2.04
N ASP A 31 0.22 3.04 -1.77
CA ASP A 31 1.58 3.20 -1.22
C ASP A 31 1.75 2.52 0.15
N ALA A 32 0.73 2.62 1.00
CA ALA A 32 0.73 1.97 2.32
C ALA A 32 0.62 0.44 2.20
N VAL A 33 -0.17 -0.05 1.24
CA VAL A 33 -0.25 -1.49 0.94
C VAL A 33 1.08 -2.02 0.41
N LEU A 34 1.74 -1.30 -0.50
CA LEU A 34 3.07 -1.66 -1.02
C LEU A 34 4.12 -1.70 0.09
N ALA A 35 4.16 -0.68 0.95
CA ALA A 35 5.07 -0.64 2.09
C ALA A 35 4.83 -1.82 3.05
N LEU A 36 3.56 -2.17 3.31
CA LEU A 36 3.19 -3.30 4.15
C LEU A 36 3.64 -4.63 3.54
N LEU A 37 3.35 -4.88 2.25
CA LEU A 37 3.74 -6.11 1.58
C LEU A 37 5.25 -6.30 1.58
N ARG A 38 6.01 -5.24 1.28
CA ARG A 38 7.48 -5.26 1.32
C ARG A 38 8.01 -5.53 2.73
N ALA A 39 7.39 -4.97 3.77
CA ALA A 39 7.75 -5.24 5.15
C ALA A 39 7.47 -6.70 5.58
N ILE A 40 6.36 -7.30 5.10
CA ILE A 40 6.05 -8.71 5.34
C ILE A 40 7.07 -9.61 4.63
N ALA A 41 7.40 -9.34 3.36
CA ALA A 41 8.42 -10.10 2.63
C ALA A 41 9.78 -10.04 3.34
N GLU A 42 10.16 -8.88 3.87
CA GLU A 42 11.38 -8.72 4.67
C GLU A 42 11.33 -9.50 5.98
N SER A 43 10.20 -9.50 6.67
CA SER A 43 9.99 -10.33 7.86
C SER A 43 10.12 -11.82 7.53
N CYS A 44 9.52 -12.27 6.42
CA CYS A 44 9.66 -13.63 5.93
C CYS A 44 11.13 -14.00 5.67
N ARG A 45 11.91 -13.12 5.03
CA ARG A 45 13.36 -13.33 4.83
C ARG A 45 14.14 -13.42 6.14
N ASN A 46 13.82 -12.57 7.11
CA ASN A 46 14.48 -12.58 8.42
C ASN A 46 14.19 -13.87 9.21
N LEU A 47 12.98 -14.42 9.04
CA LEU A 47 12.53 -15.65 9.69
C LEU A 47 12.89 -16.92 8.90
N ALA A 48 13.29 -16.79 7.63
CA ALA A 48 13.68 -17.90 6.76
C ALA A 48 14.99 -18.60 7.18
N SER A 49 15.66 -18.11 8.24
CA SER A 49 16.75 -18.85 8.89
C SER A 49 16.30 -20.20 9.47
N GLU A 50 14.99 -20.40 9.62
CA GLU A 50 14.37 -21.65 10.06
C GLU A 50 14.09 -22.58 8.86
N PRO A 51 14.79 -23.74 8.75
CA PRO A 51 14.88 -24.53 7.51
C PRO A 51 13.60 -25.25 7.06
N ASP A 52 12.53 -25.25 7.86
CA ASP A 52 11.28 -25.96 7.57
C ASP A 52 10.12 -25.03 7.17
N CYS A 53 10.28 -23.72 7.31
CA CYS A 53 9.27 -22.76 6.90
C CYS A 53 9.72 -22.21 5.55
N GLY A 54 9.09 -22.61 4.44
CA GLY A 54 9.41 -22.15 3.07
C GLY A 54 9.13 -20.66 2.82
N LEU A 55 9.60 -19.80 3.73
CA LEU A 55 9.36 -18.38 3.83
C LEU A 55 10.13 -17.61 2.78
N GLU A 56 11.20 -18.17 2.19
CA GLU A 56 11.84 -17.56 1.03
C GLU A 56 10.91 -17.56 -0.18
N SER A 57 10.17 -18.67 -0.39
CA SER A 57 9.21 -18.75 -1.48
C SER A 57 8.00 -17.83 -1.24
N ALA A 58 7.57 -17.69 0.01
CA ALA A 58 6.53 -16.74 0.41
C ALA A 58 6.98 -15.30 0.19
N ALA A 59 8.20 -14.94 0.63
CA ALA A 59 8.75 -13.60 0.43
C ALA A 59 8.83 -13.23 -1.06
N ALA A 60 9.31 -14.15 -1.90
CA ALA A 60 9.40 -13.93 -3.34
C ALA A 60 8.02 -13.75 -4.00
N ALA A 61 7.02 -14.53 -3.58
CA ALA A 61 5.65 -14.36 -4.08
C ALA A 61 5.03 -13.02 -3.65
N ILE A 62 5.29 -12.59 -2.41
CA ILE A 62 4.80 -11.31 -1.89
C ILE A 62 5.44 -10.12 -2.64
N ASP A 63 6.74 -10.18 -2.92
CA ASP A 63 7.42 -9.15 -3.72
C ASP A 63 6.87 -9.10 -5.15
N TYR A 64 6.64 -10.25 -5.79
CA TYR A 64 6.05 -10.32 -7.14
C TYR A 64 4.68 -9.64 -7.20
N GLU A 65 3.81 -9.91 -6.22
CA GLU A 65 2.48 -9.28 -6.16
C GLU A 65 2.55 -7.79 -5.83
N ALA A 66 3.51 -7.37 -4.98
CA ALA A 66 3.74 -5.96 -4.71
C ALA A 66 4.17 -5.21 -5.98
N ASP A 67 5.08 -5.79 -6.77
CA ASP A 67 5.54 -5.19 -8.04
C ASP A 67 4.41 -5.14 -9.08
N ALA A 68 3.57 -6.17 -9.16
CA ALA A 68 2.40 -6.18 -10.03
C ALA A 68 1.41 -5.07 -9.65
N LEU A 69 1.17 -4.87 -8.35
CA LEU A 69 0.31 -3.82 -7.83
C LEU A 69 0.88 -2.42 -8.13
N GLU A 70 2.20 -2.22 -7.95
CA GLU A 70 2.89 -0.96 -8.26
C GLU A 70 2.79 -0.62 -9.75
N CYS A 71 2.98 -1.61 -10.63
CA CYS A 71 2.83 -1.43 -12.07
C CYS A 71 1.40 -1.04 -12.48
N HIS A 72 0.40 -1.70 -11.88
CA HIS A 72 -1.00 -1.41 -12.15
C HIS A 72 -1.39 0.00 -11.68
N TRP A 73 -1.00 0.36 -10.45
CA TRP A 73 -1.27 1.67 -9.88
C TRP A 73 -0.58 2.81 -10.66
N SER A 74 0.71 2.66 -10.97
CA SER A 74 1.47 3.65 -11.75
C SER A 74 0.82 3.95 -13.10
N ARG A 75 0.24 2.93 -13.75
CA ARG A 75 -0.52 3.09 -14.98
C ARG A 75 -1.79 3.92 -14.76
N ASN A 76 -2.56 3.63 -13.71
CA ASN A 76 -3.80 4.37 -13.42
C ASN A 76 -3.54 5.83 -13.01
N VAL A 77 -2.49 6.10 -12.24
CA VAL A 77 -2.11 7.47 -11.86
C VAL A 77 -1.68 8.28 -13.08
N SER A 78 -0.88 7.68 -13.98
CA SER A 78 -0.45 8.34 -15.22
C SER A 78 -1.63 8.66 -16.14
N GLU A 79 -2.63 7.78 -16.20
CA GLU A 79 -3.85 8.02 -16.98
C GLU A 79 -4.66 9.18 -16.41
N ILE A 80 -4.88 9.22 -15.09
CA ILE A 80 -5.58 10.30 -14.42
C ILE A 80 -4.84 11.64 -14.58
N ASP A 81 -3.51 11.65 -14.47
CA ASP A 81 -2.69 12.87 -14.65
C ASP A 81 -2.76 13.40 -16.09
N ALA A 82 -2.81 12.50 -17.09
CA ALA A 82 -3.02 12.87 -18.49
C ALA A 82 -4.41 13.51 -18.71
N TRP A 83 -5.47 12.93 -18.15
CA TRP A 83 -6.82 13.50 -18.22
C TRP A 83 -6.93 14.85 -17.52
N LEU A 84 -6.33 14.99 -16.33
CA LEU A 84 -6.28 16.27 -15.60
C LEU A 84 -5.51 17.32 -16.39
N THR A 85 -4.41 16.96 -17.05
CA THR A 85 -3.63 17.87 -17.89
C THR A 85 -4.42 18.38 -19.09
N ILE A 86 -5.18 17.50 -19.76
CA ILE A 86 -6.07 17.89 -20.88
C ILE A 86 -7.17 18.83 -20.38
N ALA A 87 -7.88 18.47 -19.31
CA ALA A 87 -8.94 19.30 -18.74
C ALA A 87 -8.43 20.69 -18.31
N ARG A 88 -7.22 20.78 -17.72
CA ARG A 88 -6.60 22.05 -17.35
C ARG A 88 -6.26 22.93 -18.55
N THR A 89 -5.91 22.30 -19.68
CA THR A 89 -5.60 22.99 -20.93
C THR A 89 -6.88 23.50 -21.61
N GLU A 90 -7.95 22.70 -21.64
CA GLU A 90 -9.24 23.11 -22.22
C GLU A 90 -9.88 24.26 -21.45
N VAL A 91 -9.84 24.26 -20.11
CA VAL A 91 -10.32 25.37 -19.28
C VAL A 91 -9.53 26.66 -19.56
N MET A 92 -8.23 26.55 -19.80
CA MET A 92 -7.39 27.70 -20.16
C MET A 92 -7.74 28.26 -21.54
N ILE A 93 -8.05 27.40 -22.52
CA ILE A 93 -8.47 27.83 -23.88
C ILE A 93 -9.86 28.49 -23.86
N CYS A 94 -10.79 27.98 -23.05
CA CYS A 94 -12.14 28.55 -22.92
C CYS A 94 -12.19 29.88 -22.14
N SER A 95 -11.13 30.23 -21.42
CA SER A 95 -11.04 31.49 -20.65
C SER A 95 -10.51 32.66 -21.48
N ASP A 96 -10.02 32.40 -22.69
CA ASP A 96 -9.41 33.40 -23.61
C ASP A 96 -10.30 33.68 -24.85
N SER A 97 -11.54 33.15 -24.90
CA SER A 97 -12.53 33.37 -25.98
C SER A 97 -13.72 34.21 -25.55
#